data_AF-A0A7Y0SK12-F1
#
_entry.id   AF-A0A7Y0SK12-F1
#
_cell.length_a   1.000
_cell.length_b   1.000
_cell.length_c   1.000
_cell.angle_alpha   90.00
_cell.angle_beta   90.00
_cell.angle_gamma   90.00
#
_symmetry.space_group_name_H-M   'P 1'
#
loop_
_entity.id
_entity.type
_entity.pdbx_description
1 polymer ?
#
loop_
_entity_poly.entity_id
_entity_poly.type
_entity_poly.pdbx_seq_one_letter_code
_entity_poly.pdbx_strand_id
1 'polypeptide(L)' 'CVPGVEADDVIGTLAYQASQKGMPVLISTGDKDMAQLVDDNITLINTMTNVVMDREGVVEKFGIPPELIIDYLALMG' A
#
# COMPACT_ATOMS: atom_id res chain seq x y z
N CYS A 1 -18.53 6.68 -11.05
CA CYS A 1 -18.28 5.55 -10.14
C CYS A 1 -18.64 4.27 -10.86
N VAL A 2 -17.83 3.22 -10.74
CA VAL A 2 -18.15 1.88 -11.27
C VAL A 2 -18.96 1.15 -10.20
N PRO A 3 -20.21 0.73 -10.46
CA PRO A 3 -21.02 0.06 -9.44
C PRO A 3 -20.38 -1.24 -8.95
N GLY A 4 -20.31 -1.43 -7.63
CA GLY A 4 -19.79 -2.65 -7.00
C GLY A 4 -18.27 -2.78 -6.98
N VAL A 5 -17.52 -1.70 -7.27
CA VAL A 5 -16.06 -1.68 -7.22
C VAL A 5 -15.61 -0.65 -6.21
N GLU A 6 -14.73 -1.06 -5.29
CA GLU A 6 -14.15 -0.17 -4.29
C GLU A 6 -12.96 0.60 -4.88
N ALA A 7 -12.66 1.77 -4.30
CA ALA A 7 -11.63 2.64 -4.87
C ALA A 7 -10.22 2.06 -4.71
N ASP A 8 -9.99 1.38 -3.59
CA ASP A 8 -8.78 0.63 -3.27
C ASP A 8 -8.54 -0.54 -4.22
N ASP A 9 -9.58 -1.27 -4.64
CA ASP A 9 -9.46 -2.32 -5.67
C ASP A 9 -8.89 -1.76 -6.97
N VAL A 10 -9.39 -0.60 -7.40
CA VAL A 10 -8.94 0.07 -8.63
C VAL A 10 -7.51 0.56 -8.47
N ILE A 11 -7.20 1.22 -7.34
CA ILE A 11 -5.87 1.74 -7.06
C ILE A 11 -4.86 0.60 -6.98
N GLY A 12 -5.15 -0.45 -6.23
CA GLY A 12 -4.29 -1.62 -6.07
C GLY A 12 -4.06 -2.34 -7.39
N THR A 13 -5.11 -2.53 -8.19
CA THR A 13 -4.98 -3.14 -9.53
C THR A 13 -4.06 -2.33 -10.43
N LEU A 14 -4.22 -1.00 -10.47
CA LEU A 14 -3.40 -0.12 -11.33
C LEU A 14 -1.95 -0.03 -10.83
N ALA A 15 -1.75 0.09 -9.51
CA ALA A 15 -0.43 0.14 -8.90
C ALA A 15 0.35 -1.15 -9.17
N TYR A 16 -0.27 -2.30 -8.94
CA TYR A 16 0.33 -3.61 -9.22
C TYR A 16 0.72 -3.75 -10.69
N GLN A 17 -0.15 -3.38 -11.62
CA GLN A 17 0.15 -3.43 -13.06
C GLN A 17 1.30 -2.50 -13.47
N ALA A 18 1.44 -1.34 -12.82
CA ALA A 18 2.54 -0.42 -13.07
C ALA A 18 3.86 -0.92 -12.46
N SER A 19 3.84 -1.44 -11.23
CA SER A 19 5.00 -2.07 -10.58
C SER A 19 5.54 -3.24 -11.41
N GLN A 20 4.67 -4.08 -11.95
CA GLN A 20 5.07 -5.19 -12.82
C GLN A 20 5.74 -4.77 -14.13
N LYS A 21 5.61 -3.49 -14.50
CA LYS A 21 6.31 -2.88 -15.65
C LYS A 21 7.59 -2.14 -15.23
N GLY A 22 8.00 -2.26 -13.96
CA GLY A 22 9.13 -1.53 -13.38
C GLY A 22 8.90 -0.02 -13.29
N MET A 23 7.63 0.42 -13.26
CA MET A 23 7.31 1.84 -13.15
C MET A 23 7.22 2.23 -11.67
N PRO A 24 7.91 3.30 -11.23
CA PRO A 24 7.73 3.83 -9.89
C PRO A 24 6.30 4.34 -9.69
N VAL A 25 5.67 3.94 -8.58
CA VAL A 25 4.31 4.29 -8.21
C VAL A 25 4.32 4.94 -6.82
N LEU A 26 3.66 6.09 -6.72
CA LEU A 26 3.40 6.75 -5.44
C LEU A 26 1.89 6.79 -5.20
N ILE A 27 1.42 6.13 -4.13
CA ILE A 27 0.02 6.14 -3.73
C ILE A 27 -0.17 7.10 -2.57
N SER A 28 -0.98 8.14 -2.75
CA SER A 28 -1.35 9.05 -1.66
C SER A 28 -2.53 8.47 -0.87
N THR A 29 -2.28 7.96 0.32
CA THR A 29 -3.31 7.35 1.18
C THR A 29 -2.98 7.48 2.67
N GLY A 30 -4.03 7.61 3.49
CA GLY A 30 -3.95 7.47 4.95
C GLY A 30 -4.35 6.07 5.43
N ASP A 31 -4.83 5.23 4.53
CA ASP A 31 -5.27 3.87 4.84
C ASP A 31 -4.05 2.96 5.10
N LYS A 32 -4.06 2.32 6.27
CA LYS A 32 -2.98 1.41 6.69
C LYS A 32 -3.03 0.10 5.90
N ASP A 33 -4.19 -0.30 5.39
CA ASP A 33 -4.37 -1.57 4.71
C ASP A 33 -3.65 -1.56 3.35
N MET A 34 -3.47 -0.38 2.76
CA MET A 34 -2.68 -0.17 1.54
C MET A 34 -1.19 -0.48 1.72
N ALA A 35 -0.68 -0.60 2.95
CA ALA A 35 0.71 -1.01 3.22
C ALA A 35 1.04 -2.39 2.65
N GLN A 36 0.04 -3.25 2.43
CA GLN A 36 0.21 -4.55 1.77
C GLN A 36 0.71 -4.44 0.32
N LEU A 37 0.50 -3.31 -0.34
CA LEU A 37 0.87 -3.09 -1.74
C LEU A 37 2.32 -2.60 -1.92
N VAL A 38 3.01 -2.27 -0.83
CA VAL A 38 4.39 -1.75 -0.88
C VAL A 38 5.35 -2.81 -1.39
N ASP A 39 6.12 -2.47 -2.42
CA ASP A 39 7.17 -3.30 -3.01
C ASP A 39 8.35 -2.41 -3.47
N ASP A 40 9.25 -2.95 -4.30
CA ASP A 40 10.42 -2.23 -4.80
C ASP A 40 10.06 -1.00 -5.68
N ASN A 41 8.85 -0.94 -6.24
CA ASN A 41 8.38 0.14 -7.09
C ASN A 41 7.22 0.94 -6.51
N ILE A 42 6.48 0.41 -5.52
CA ILE A 42 5.30 1.04 -4.92
C ILE A 42 5.68 1.64 -3.56
N THR A 43 5.47 2.94 -3.43
CA THR A 43 5.63 3.68 -2.18
C THR A 43 4.32 4.37 -1.81
N LEU A 44 4.04 4.51 -0.51
CA LEU A 44 2.88 5.25 -0.02
C LEU A 44 3.30 6.63 0.51
N ILE A 45 2.39 7.60 0.43
CA ILE A 45 2.52 8.89 1.13
C ILE A 45 1.21 9.23 1.84
N ASN A 46 1.30 9.56 3.12
CA ASN A 46 0.21 10.21 3.84
C ASN A 46 0.45 11.72 3.80
N THR A 47 -0.26 12.44 2.93
CA THR A 47 -0.11 13.89 2.73
C THR A 47 -0.64 14.73 3.89
N MET A 48 -1.36 14.14 4.84
CA MET A 48 -1.76 14.81 6.08
C MET A 48 -0.62 14.88 7.09
N THR A 49 0.28 13.89 7.10
CA THR A 49 1.43 13.82 8.01
C THR A 49 2.78 14.02 7.31
N ASN A 50 2.78 14.09 5.98
CA ASN A 50 3.97 14.06 5.12
C ASN A 50 4.88 12.84 5.38
N VAL A 51 4.31 11.74 5.83
CA VAL A 51 5.05 10.48 6.04
C VAL A 51 5.02 9.68 4.75
N VAL A 52 6.22 9.33 4.26
CA VAL A 52 6.42 8.40 3.15
C VAL A 52 6.68 7.01 3.75
N MET A 53 6.11 5.98 3.13
CA MET A 53 6.23 4.60 3.58
C MET A 53 6.65 3.72 2.40
N ASP A 54 7.92 3.36 2.42
CA ASP A 54 8.51 2.29 1.63
C ASP A 54 8.58 1.01 2.47
N ARG A 55 9.24 -0.02 1.95
CA ARG A 55 9.36 -1.31 2.64
C ARG A 55 9.96 -1.18 4.04
N GLU A 56 11.00 -0.37 4.21
CA GLU A 56 11.63 -0.14 5.52
C GLU A 56 10.68 0.58 6.46
N GLY A 57 9.96 1.60 5.98
CA GLY A 57 8.93 2.31 6.74
C GLY A 57 7.77 1.40 7.17
N VAL A 58 7.38 0.41 6.36
CA VAL A 58 6.39 -0.61 6.77
C VAL A 58 6.95 -1.44 7.92
N VAL A 59 8.19 -1.93 7.80
CA VAL A 59 8.82 -2.73 8.87
C VAL A 59 8.99 -1.93 10.15
N GLU A 60 9.42 -0.67 10.08
CA GLU A 60 9.56 0.19 11.26
C GLU A 60 8.22 0.43 11.95
N LYS A 61 7.14 0.64 11.17
CA LYS A 61 5.82 0.96 11.72
C LYS A 61 5.07 -0.26 12.26
N PHE A 62 5.13 -1.40 11.57
CA PHE A 62 4.32 -2.58 11.88
C PHE A 62 5.13 -3.73 12.49
N GLY A 63 6.46 -3.68 12.42
CA GLY A 63 7.34 -4.75 12.88
C GLY A 63 7.41 -5.96 11.95
N ILE A 64 6.79 -5.87 10.76
CA ILE A 64 6.67 -6.95 9.78
C ILE A 64 6.81 -6.39 8.35
N PRO A 65 7.22 -7.21 7.37
CA PRO A 65 7.30 -6.78 5.99
C PRO A 65 5.90 -6.66 5.33
N PRO A 66 5.78 -5.89 4.22
CA PRO A 66 4.52 -5.67 3.49
C PRO A 66 3.72 -6.94 3.18
N GLU A 67 4.38 -8.02 2.78
CA GLU A 67 3.75 -9.29 2.43
C GLU A 67 3.00 -9.98 3.59
N LEU A 68 3.22 -9.56 4.85
CA LEU A 68 2.53 -10.10 6.03
C LEU A 68 1.44 -9.15 6.57
N ILE A 69 1.23 -7.98 5.94
CA ILE A 69 0.29 -6.98 6.44
C ILE A 69 -1.15 -7.51 6.47
N ILE A 70 -1.55 -8.28 5.45
CA ILE A 70 -2.89 -8.87 5.39
C ILE A 70 -3.12 -9.79 6.59
N ASP A 71 -2.19 -10.72 6.83
CA ASP A 71 -2.27 -11.67 7.94
C ASP A 71 -2.25 -10.94 9.28
N TYR A 72 -1.40 -9.93 9.42
CA TYR A 72 -1.32 -9.11 10.63
C TYR A 72 -2.64 -8.39 10.94
N LEU A 73 -3.24 -7.75 9.95
CA LEU A 73 -4.52 -7.05 10.12
C LEU A 73 -5.64 -8.04 10.44
N ALA A 74 -5.68 -9.18 9.76
CA ALA A 74 -6.67 -10.23 10.03
C ALA A 74 -6.57 -10.78 11.47
N LEU A 75 -5.37 -10.83 12.05
CA LEU A 75 -5.15 -11.27 13.43
C LEU A 75 -5.48 -10.20 14.48
N MET A 76 -5.37 -8.91 14.12
CA MET A 76 -5.65 -7.80 15.03
C MET A 76 -7.14 -7.45 15.14
N GLY A 77 -7.94 -7.81 14.13
CA GLY A 77 -9.33 -7.39 13.98
C GLY A 77 -9.45 -5.94 13.52
#